data_AF-A0A3C1BXQ7-F1
#
_entry.id   AF-A0A3C1BXQ7-F1
#
_cell.length_a   1.000
_cell.length_b   1.000
_cell.length_c   1.000
_cell.angle_alpha   90.00
_cell.angle_beta   90.00
_cell.angle_gamma   90.00
#
_symmetry.space_group_name_H-M   'P 1'
#
loop_
_entity.id
_entity.type
_entity.pdbx_description
1 polymer ?
#
loop_
_entity_poly.entity_id
_entity_poly.type
_entity_poly.pdbx_seq_one_letter_code
_entity_poly.pdbx_strand_id
1 'polypeptide(L)'
;MKKLFVSVLALLLVLLSMAACGGKTEEQTIESDPGAWSQAETTEGVQIPNPWIDCTTLEEAGKLAGFSIAAPDALEGYPEKQIAVIENDIAEVTFNNEDGQEVCFRKGLGTGDISGDYNDYAHTETRTIGDKTVTCKGSGSLVYNAAWNDDTYAYSILSTAGMTAEQLTAWVGSLA
;
A
#
# COMPACT_ATOMS: atom_id res chain seq x y z
N MET A 1 -30.35 26.99 -6.92
CA MET A 1 -29.51 27.69 -7.91
C MET A 1 -29.31 29.14 -7.48
N LYS A 2 -28.12 29.49 -7.00
CA LYS A 2 -27.72 30.88 -6.74
C LYS A 2 -26.25 30.98 -7.15
N LYS A 3 -26.03 31.56 -8.33
CA LYS A 3 -24.72 31.84 -8.93
C LYS A 3 -24.26 33.20 -8.42
N LEU A 4 -23.04 33.33 -7.90
CA LEU A 4 -22.44 34.64 -7.60
C LEU A 4 -20.93 34.63 -7.89
N PHE A 5 -20.56 35.41 -8.92
CA PHE A 5 -19.32 36.20 -9.17
C PHE A 5 -17.96 35.48 -9.09
N VAL A 6 -17.24 35.19 -10.20
CA VAL A 6 -16.49 36.09 -11.11
C VAL A 6 -15.70 37.18 -10.39
N SER A 7 -14.38 37.01 -10.30
CA SER A 7 -13.41 38.11 -10.31
C SER A 7 -12.20 37.72 -11.16
N VAL A 8 -12.09 38.41 -12.29
CA VAL A 8 -10.92 38.54 -13.18
C VAL A 8 -10.02 39.65 -12.62
N LEU A 9 -8.82 39.83 -13.19
CA LEU A 9 -7.76 40.86 -12.97
C LEU A 9 -6.70 40.45 -11.92
N ALA A 10 -5.38 40.60 -12.13
CA ALA A 10 -4.66 41.41 -13.10
C ALA A 10 -3.15 41.05 -13.20
N LEU A 11 -2.61 41.34 -14.39
CA LEU A 11 -1.30 41.96 -14.69
C LEU A 11 0.03 41.16 -14.67
N LEU A 12 0.47 40.88 -15.91
CA LEU A 12 1.83 40.91 -16.47
C LEU A 12 2.86 41.79 -15.75
N LEU A 13 4.14 41.36 -15.79
CA LEU A 13 5.29 42.19 -16.18
C LEU A 13 6.50 41.31 -16.56
N VAL A 14 6.78 41.27 -17.86
CA VAL A 14 8.08 40.93 -18.46
C VAL A 14 8.96 42.19 -18.38
N LEU A 15 10.27 42.05 -18.11
CA LEU A 15 11.34 42.59 -18.95
C LEU A 15 12.75 42.29 -18.40
N LEU A 16 13.65 42.02 -19.34
CA LEU A 16 15.08 41.75 -19.24
C LEU A 16 15.88 42.94 -18.69
N SER A 17 17.02 42.66 -18.07
CA SER A 17 18.18 43.55 -18.08
C SER A 17 19.50 42.78 -18.01
N MET A 18 20.32 42.92 -19.06
CA MET A 18 21.73 42.54 -19.14
C MET A 18 22.61 43.49 -18.33
N ALA A 19 23.65 42.97 -17.68
CA ALA A 19 25.00 43.55 -17.49
C ALA A 19 25.83 42.54 -16.67
N ALA A 20 26.82 41.84 -17.23
CA ALA A 20 28.18 42.27 -17.53
C ALA A 20 29.09 42.42 -16.28
N CYS A 21 30.04 41.49 -16.15
CA CYS A 21 31.39 41.53 -15.53
C CYS A 21 31.74 40.07 -15.17
N GLY A 22 32.73 39.40 -15.75
CA GLY A 22 34.11 39.84 -15.92
C GLY A 22 34.96 39.22 -14.80
N GLY A 23 35.28 37.94 -14.91
CA GLY A 23 36.12 37.22 -13.96
C GLY A 23 36.56 35.86 -14.49
N LYS A 24 37.83 35.75 -14.91
CA LYS A 24 38.47 34.51 -15.31
C LYS A 24 38.37 33.48 -14.18
N THR A 25 37.79 32.32 -14.45
CA THR A 25 37.90 31.14 -13.60
C THR A 25 38.22 29.96 -14.51
N GLU A 26 39.25 29.22 -14.12
CA GLU A 26 39.89 28.16 -14.85
C GLU A 26 38.93 26.99 -15.09
N GLU A 27 38.84 26.57 -16.35
CA GLU A 27 38.12 25.39 -16.78
C GLU A 27 39.01 24.17 -16.52
N GLN A 28 38.82 23.51 -15.38
CA GLN A 28 39.33 22.15 -15.18
C GLN A 28 38.43 21.20 -15.95
N THR A 29 38.85 20.87 -17.17
CA THR A 29 38.37 19.71 -17.91
C THR A 29 38.72 18.45 -17.11
N ILE A 30 37.74 17.83 -16.46
CA ILE A 30 37.86 16.45 -16.00
C ILE A 30 37.67 15.57 -17.24
N GLU A 31 38.80 15.19 -17.82
CA GLU A 31 38.91 14.15 -18.83
C GLU A 31 38.47 12.82 -18.19
N SER A 32 37.24 12.41 -18.47
CA SER A 32 36.70 11.11 -18.03
C SER A 32 37.36 9.99 -18.82
N ASP A 33 38.40 9.39 -18.25
CA ASP A 33 38.97 8.10 -18.68
C ASP A 33 37.92 6.99 -18.53
N PRO A 34 37.50 6.30 -19.61
CA PRO A 34 36.52 5.21 -19.53
C PRO A 34 37.05 3.93 -18.85
N GLY A 35 38.31 3.90 -18.44
CA GLY A 35 38.99 2.69 -17.95
C GLY A 35 38.90 2.38 -16.46
N ALA A 36 38.29 3.23 -15.62
CA ALA A 36 38.37 3.11 -14.16
C ALA A 36 37.16 2.40 -13.48
N TRP A 37 36.38 1.61 -14.21
CA TRP A 37 35.48 0.63 -13.59
C TRP A 37 36.26 -0.65 -13.31
N SER A 38 37.22 -0.55 -12.38
CA SER A 38 37.89 -1.72 -11.83
C SER A 38 36.85 -2.60 -11.15
N GLN A 39 36.54 -3.72 -11.80
CA GLN A 39 36.06 -4.98 -11.23
C GLN A 39 35.40 -4.83 -9.85
N ALA A 40 34.09 -4.52 -9.85
CA ALA A 40 33.28 -4.79 -8.69
C ALA A 40 33.35 -6.30 -8.44
N GLU A 41 34.15 -6.69 -7.46
CA GLU A 41 34.07 -8.03 -6.88
C GLU A 41 32.60 -8.24 -6.53
N THR A 42 32.03 -9.33 -7.03
CA THR A 42 30.72 -9.82 -6.65
C THR A 42 30.75 -10.09 -5.15
N THR A 43 30.42 -9.08 -4.36
CA THR A 43 30.05 -9.28 -2.97
C THR A 43 28.83 -10.20 -2.99
N GLU A 44 28.96 -11.34 -2.33
CA GLU A 44 27.84 -12.24 -2.09
C GLU A 44 26.68 -11.39 -1.55
N GLY A 45 25.60 -11.31 -2.32
CA GLY A 45 24.50 -10.40 -2.03
C GLY A 45 23.94 -10.72 -0.66
N VAL A 46 24.12 -9.80 0.30
CA VAL A 46 23.50 -9.87 1.62
C VAL A 46 22.01 -10.01 1.40
N GLN A 47 21.48 -11.22 1.61
CA GLN A 47 20.04 -11.45 1.56
C GLN A 47 19.45 -10.85 2.83
N ILE A 48 18.55 -9.87 2.67
CA ILE A 48 17.72 -9.42 3.79
C ILE A 48 16.80 -10.60 4.14
N PRO A 49 16.78 -11.07 5.40
CA PRO A 49 15.92 -12.18 5.78
C PRO A 49 14.45 -11.82 5.57
N ASN A 50 13.65 -12.79 5.13
CA ASN A 50 12.19 -12.65 5.03
C ASN A 50 11.60 -12.60 6.45
N PRO A 51 10.89 -11.53 6.85
CA PRO A 51 10.34 -11.40 8.20
C PRO A 51 9.09 -12.24 8.47
N TRP A 52 8.46 -12.81 7.43
CA TRP A 52 7.23 -13.57 7.57
C TRP A 52 7.46 -14.97 8.16
N ILE A 53 6.61 -15.33 9.12
CA ILE A 53 6.57 -16.63 9.81
C ILE A 53 5.23 -17.31 9.49
N ASP A 54 5.29 -18.48 8.85
CA ASP A 54 4.09 -19.28 8.57
C ASP A 54 3.48 -19.86 9.85
N CYS A 55 2.16 -19.81 9.95
CA CYS A 55 1.38 -20.31 11.08
C CYS A 55 0.35 -21.33 10.61
N THR A 56 0.05 -22.32 11.45
CA THR A 56 -1.01 -23.32 11.14
C THR A 56 -2.38 -22.82 11.59
N THR A 57 -2.44 -21.94 12.58
CA THR A 57 -3.70 -21.50 13.21
C THR A 57 -3.69 -19.99 13.50
N LEU A 58 -4.90 -19.40 13.59
CA LEU A 58 -5.04 -17.99 14.00
C LEU A 58 -4.61 -17.76 15.46
N GLU A 59 -4.70 -18.78 16.32
CA GLU A 59 -4.24 -18.70 17.70
C GLU A 59 -2.71 -18.59 17.78
N GLU A 60 -1.99 -19.40 17.01
CA GLU A 60 -0.54 -19.32 16.87
C GLU A 60 -0.12 -17.96 16.32
N ALA A 61 -0.78 -17.52 15.24
CA ALA A 61 -0.53 -16.23 14.64
C ALA A 61 -0.72 -15.09 15.66
N GLY A 62 -1.78 -15.14 16.45
CA GLY A 62 -2.05 -14.11 17.45
C GLY A 62 -1.03 -14.08 18.60
N LYS A 63 -0.44 -15.22 18.96
CA LYS A 63 0.64 -15.28 19.95
C LYS A 63 1.91 -14.59 19.44
N LEU A 64 2.26 -14.80 18.17
CA LEU A 64 3.44 -14.19 17.53
C LEU A 64 3.22 -12.70 17.22
N ALA A 65 2.01 -12.32 16.81
CA ALA A 65 1.68 -10.92 16.50
C ALA A 65 1.48 -10.06 17.76
N GLY A 66 1.18 -10.68 18.91
CA GLY A 66 0.88 -9.97 20.16
C GLY A 66 -0.57 -9.49 20.27
N PHE A 67 -1.45 -9.90 19.36
CA PHE A 67 -2.88 -9.59 19.35
C PHE A 67 -3.67 -10.68 18.62
N SER A 68 -4.96 -10.84 18.92
CA SER A 68 -5.82 -11.78 18.19
C SER A 68 -6.24 -11.23 16.82
N ILE A 69 -6.27 -12.10 15.81
CA ILE A 69 -6.85 -11.83 14.49
C ILE A 69 -8.05 -12.76 14.24
N ALA A 70 -9.10 -12.21 13.62
CA ALA A 70 -10.22 -12.96 13.07
C ALA A 70 -10.17 -12.90 11.53
N ALA A 71 -10.58 -13.99 10.88
CA ALA A 71 -10.72 -14.06 9.42
C ALA A 71 -11.70 -15.19 9.08
N PRO A 72 -12.24 -15.25 7.86
CA PRO A 72 -13.04 -16.39 7.42
C PRO A 72 -12.29 -17.72 7.60
N ASP A 73 -13.01 -18.79 7.89
CA ASP A 73 -12.40 -20.12 7.94
C ASP A 73 -12.10 -20.65 6.53
N ALA A 74 -12.99 -20.38 5.59
CA ALA A 74 -12.90 -20.71 4.18
C ALA A 74 -13.49 -19.58 3.34
N LEU A 75 -13.10 -19.52 2.07
CA LEU A 75 -13.62 -18.56 1.11
C LEU A 75 -14.03 -19.28 -0.16
N GLU A 76 -15.28 -19.07 -0.60
CA GLU A 76 -15.80 -19.73 -1.80
C GLU A 76 -14.98 -19.33 -3.04
N GLY A 77 -14.54 -20.33 -3.81
CA GLY A 77 -13.67 -20.12 -4.98
C GLY A 77 -12.18 -20.02 -4.67
N TYR A 78 -11.76 -20.07 -3.40
CA TYR A 78 -10.36 -20.03 -2.98
C TYR A 78 -10.05 -21.21 -2.05
N PRO A 79 -9.65 -22.37 -2.61
CA PRO A 79 -9.44 -23.60 -1.84
C PRO A 79 -8.21 -23.56 -0.92
N GLU A 80 -7.23 -22.70 -1.20
CA GLU A 80 -6.00 -22.61 -0.44
C GLU A 80 -6.08 -21.48 0.58
N LYS A 81 -5.66 -21.76 1.82
CA LYS A 81 -5.56 -20.80 2.92
C LYS A 81 -4.17 -20.84 3.54
N GLN A 82 -3.57 -19.68 3.71
CA GLN A 82 -2.29 -19.49 4.38
C GLN A 82 -2.45 -18.47 5.51
N ILE A 83 -1.69 -18.64 6.58
CA ILE A 83 -1.65 -17.72 7.71
C ILE A 83 -0.19 -17.40 7.96
N ALA A 84 0.17 -16.13 7.96
CA ALA A 84 1.54 -15.68 8.15
C ALA A 84 1.59 -14.47 9.09
N VAL A 85 2.72 -14.29 9.77
CA VAL A 85 2.92 -13.21 10.74
C VAL A 85 4.28 -12.55 10.56
N ILE A 86 4.30 -11.23 10.64
CA ILE A 86 5.48 -10.48 11.04
C ILE A 86 5.40 -10.29 12.55
N GLU A 87 6.36 -10.87 13.28
CA GLU A 87 6.33 -10.93 14.74
C GLU A 87 6.17 -9.54 15.37
N ASN A 88 5.25 -9.41 16.32
CA ASN A 88 4.89 -8.14 16.98
C ASN A 88 4.45 -7.00 16.04
N ASP A 89 3.96 -7.31 14.83
CA ASP A 89 3.59 -6.26 13.86
C ASP A 89 2.28 -6.58 13.11
N ILE A 90 2.29 -7.55 12.19
CA ILE A 90 1.18 -7.85 11.27
C ILE A 90 0.84 -9.34 11.30
N ALA A 91 -0.44 -9.66 11.39
CA ALA A 91 -0.98 -10.98 11.06
C ALA A 91 -1.74 -10.92 9.74
N GLU A 92 -1.53 -11.92 8.89
CA GLU A 92 -2.09 -12.05 7.56
C GLU A 92 -2.80 -13.41 7.39
N VAL A 93 -3.95 -13.38 6.71
CA VAL A 93 -4.64 -14.57 6.22
C VAL A 93 -4.87 -14.40 4.73
N THR A 94 -4.30 -15.29 3.93
CA THR A 94 -4.32 -15.21 2.47
C THR A 94 -5.06 -16.42 1.90
N PHE A 95 -5.99 -16.15 1.00
CA PHE A 95 -6.75 -17.15 0.26
C PHE A 95 -6.38 -17.09 -1.22
N ASN A 96 -6.03 -18.24 -1.80
CA ASN A 96 -5.63 -18.34 -3.22
C ASN A 96 -6.55 -19.27 -4.00
N ASN A 97 -6.72 -18.96 -5.28
CA ASN A 97 -7.39 -19.84 -6.24
C ASN A 97 -6.46 -20.34 -7.34
N GLU A 98 -6.94 -21.32 -8.10
CA GLU A 98 -6.16 -21.98 -9.16
C GLU A 98 -5.79 -21.03 -10.32
N ASP A 99 -6.53 -19.92 -10.47
CA ASP A 99 -6.27 -18.88 -11.47
C ASP A 99 -5.23 -17.84 -11.00
N GLY A 100 -4.64 -18.03 -9.81
CA GLY A 100 -3.66 -17.11 -9.22
C GLY A 100 -4.28 -15.83 -8.68
N GLN A 101 -5.59 -15.82 -8.41
CA GLN A 101 -6.24 -14.72 -7.69
C GLN A 101 -6.09 -14.93 -6.19
N GLU A 102 -6.02 -13.80 -5.48
CA GLU A 102 -5.71 -13.76 -4.05
C GLU A 102 -6.73 -12.86 -3.33
N VAL A 103 -7.10 -13.26 -2.11
CA VAL A 103 -7.72 -12.39 -1.12
C VAL A 103 -6.90 -12.41 0.16
N CYS A 104 -6.36 -11.25 0.54
CA CYS A 104 -5.51 -11.07 1.70
C CYS A 104 -6.24 -10.24 2.77
N PHE A 105 -6.32 -10.78 3.98
CA PHE A 105 -6.87 -10.13 5.17
C PHE A 105 -5.72 -9.84 6.14
N ARG A 106 -5.57 -8.58 6.57
CA ARG A 106 -4.54 -8.20 7.53
C ARG A 106 -5.10 -7.46 8.74
N LYS A 107 -4.46 -7.68 9.87
CA LYS A 107 -4.56 -6.87 11.08
C LYS A 107 -3.14 -6.60 11.59
N GLY A 108 -2.84 -5.35 11.95
CA GLY A 108 -1.51 -4.95 12.40
C GLY A 108 -1.54 -3.79 13.37
N LEU A 109 -0.42 -3.52 14.04
CA LEU A 109 -0.31 -2.40 14.97
C LEU A 109 -0.32 -1.04 14.26
N GLY A 110 -0.91 -0.04 14.93
CA GLY A 110 -0.93 1.34 14.46
C GLY A 110 -2.14 1.65 13.59
N THR A 111 -2.07 2.73 12.82
CA THR A 111 -3.23 3.28 12.10
C THR A 111 -2.96 3.49 10.60
N GLY A 112 -1.78 3.11 10.12
CA GLY A 112 -1.37 3.22 8.72
C GLY A 112 -2.05 2.20 7.82
N ASP A 113 -2.00 2.42 6.51
CA ASP A 113 -2.45 1.43 5.54
C ASP A 113 -1.43 0.28 5.48
N ILE A 114 -1.85 -0.91 5.93
CA ILE A 114 -1.02 -2.13 5.98
C ILE A 114 -1.32 -3.09 4.81
N SER A 115 -2.11 -2.67 3.81
CA SER A 115 -2.50 -3.52 2.69
C SER A 115 -1.33 -3.95 1.81
N GLY A 116 -0.20 -3.23 1.84
CA GLY A 116 0.95 -3.49 0.98
C GLY A 116 0.66 -3.28 -0.52
N ASP A 117 -0.47 -2.64 -0.81
CA ASP A 117 -0.94 -2.38 -2.16
C ASP A 117 -0.62 -0.94 -2.56
N TYR A 118 0.26 -0.81 -3.54
CA TYR A 118 0.76 0.45 -4.08
C TYR A 118 0.17 0.77 -5.46
N ASN A 119 -0.90 0.07 -5.87
CA ASN A 119 -1.55 0.31 -7.15
C ASN A 119 -2.37 1.60 -7.14
N ASP A 120 -2.46 2.22 -8.31
CA ASP A 120 -3.37 3.33 -8.57
C ASP A 120 -4.73 2.79 -9.03
N TYR A 121 -5.79 3.36 -8.47
CA TYR A 121 -7.17 2.99 -8.78
C TYR A 121 -7.94 4.18 -9.34
N ALA A 122 -8.97 3.90 -10.16
CA ALA A 122 -9.78 4.96 -10.75
C ALA A 122 -10.54 5.77 -9.68
N HIS A 123 -10.91 5.13 -8.58
CA HIS A 123 -11.69 5.74 -7.51
C HIS A 123 -11.13 5.36 -6.13
N THR A 124 -11.17 6.33 -5.21
CA THR A 124 -10.94 6.15 -3.78
C THR A 124 -12.06 6.88 -3.05
N GLU A 125 -12.75 6.18 -2.15
CA GLU A 125 -13.87 6.73 -1.39
C GLU A 125 -13.91 6.13 0.02
N THR A 126 -14.60 6.81 0.93
CA THR A 126 -14.83 6.32 2.29
C THR A 126 -16.26 5.82 2.42
N ARG A 127 -16.44 4.62 2.99
CA ARG A 127 -17.74 3.99 3.26
C ARG A 127 -17.85 3.65 4.75
N THR A 128 -19.03 3.85 5.33
CA THR A 128 -19.32 3.36 6.67
C THR A 128 -19.92 1.95 6.57
N ILE A 129 -19.25 0.97 7.17
CA ILE A 129 -19.68 -0.43 7.20
C ILE A 129 -19.71 -0.87 8.66
N GLY A 130 -20.91 -1.07 9.21
CA GLY A 130 -21.07 -1.23 10.66
C GLY A 130 -20.62 0.03 11.40
N ASP A 131 -19.70 -0.14 12.35
CA ASP A 131 -19.04 0.94 13.11
C ASP A 131 -17.72 1.41 12.46
N LYS A 132 -17.32 0.83 11.33
CA LYS A 132 -16.02 1.04 10.70
C LYS A 132 -16.12 2.08 9.60
N THR A 133 -15.14 2.99 9.58
CA THR A 133 -14.95 3.95 8.48
C THR A 133 -13.88 3.40 7.54
N VAL A 134 -14.32 2.83 6.42
CA VAL A 134 -13.48 2.07 5.50
C VAL A 134 -13.12 2.92 4.29
N THR A 135 -11.83 3.08 4.02
CA THR A 135 -11.34 3.63 2.76
C THR A 135 -11.28 2.52 1.72
N CYS A 136 -12.05 2.67 0.64
CA CYS A 136 -12.16 1.72 -0.45
C CYS A 136 -11.49 2.29 -1.70
N LYS A 137 -10.55 1.54 -2.29
CA LYS A 137 -9.92 1.85 -3.58
C LYS A 137 -10.37 0.83 -4.62
N GLY A 138 -10.74 1.30 -5.81
CA GLY A 138 -11.20 0.41 -6.86
C GLY A 138 -11.48 1.04 -8.21
N SER A 139 -12.01 0.23 -9.12
CA SER A 139 -12.27 0.59 -10.51
C SER A 139 -13.60 -0.02 -10.95
N GLY A 140 -14.41 0.77 -11.67
CA GLY A 140 -15.76 0.35 -12.05
C GLY A 140 -16.65 0.13 -10.83
N SER A 141 -17.29 -1.03 -10.72
CA SER A 141 -18.16 -1.39 -9.59
C SER A 141 -17.46 -2.21 -8.50
N LEU A 142 -16.17 -2.50 -8.66
CA LEU A 142 -15.41 -3.39 -7.77
C LEU A 142 -14.48 -2.59 -6.87
N VAL A 143 -14.34 -3.05 -5.62
CA VAL A 143 -13.36 -2.57 -4.65
C VAL A 143 -12.23 -3.58 -4.58
N TYR A 144 -10.99 -3.18 -4.82
CA TYR A 144 -9.84 -4.10 -4.76
C TYR A 144 -9.14 -4.02 -3.42
N ASN A 145 -9.13 -2.84 -2.81
CA ASN A 145 -8.50 -2.57 -1.53
C ASN A 145 -9.48 -1.88 -0.59
N ALA A 146 -9.59 -2.40 0.63
CA ALA A 146 -10.36 -1.81 1.71
C ALA A 146 -9.46 -1.70 2.95
N ALA A 147 -9.28 -0.49 3.49
CA ALA A 147 -8.44 -0.25 4.65
C ALA A 147 -9.15 0.61 5.70
N TRP A 148 -8.97 0.30 6.98
CA TRP A 148 -9.49 1.07 8.11
C TRP A 148 -8.61 0.87 9.35
N ASN A 149 -8.88 1.62 10.41
CA ASN A 149 -8.27 1.43 11.72
C ASN A 149 -9.27 1.74 12.84
N ASP A 150 -8.93 1.33 14.06
CA ASP A 150 -9.69 1.62 15.30
C ASP A 150 -8.87 2.43 16.31
N ASP A 151 -7.98 3.29 15.82
CA ASP A 151 -6.95 4.03 16.57
C ASP A 151 -5.85 3.18 17.23
N THR A 152 -6.02 1.85 17.31
CA THR A 152 -5.03 0.92 17.90
C THR A 152 -4.43 -0.01 16.85
N TYR A 153 -5.28 -0.58 16.00
CA TYR A 153 -4.95 -1.53 14.97
C TYR A 153 -5.37 -1.02 13.60
N ALA A 154 -4.53 -1.32 12.63
CA ALA A 154 -4.81 -1.16 11.22
C ALA A 154 -5.34 -2.47 10.67
N TYR A 155 -6.23 -2.35 9.69
CA TYR A 155 -6.87 -3.47 9.03
C TYR A 155 -6.88 -3.24 7.53
N SER A 156 -6.73 -4.31 6.77
CA SER A 156 -6.92 -4.25 5.33
C SER A 156 -7.46 -5.53 4.74
N ILE A 157 -8.20 -5.39 3.65
CA ILE A 157 -8.60 -6.47 2.77
C ILE A 157 -8.19 -6.10 1.35
N LEU A 158 -7.36 -6.93 0.74
CA LEU A 158 -6.96 -6.82 -0.66
C LEU A 158 -7.55 -8.02 -1.42
N SER A 159 -8.15 -7.78 -2.58
CA SER A 159 -8.60 -8.84 -3.49
C SER A 159 -8.17 -8.52 -4.90
N THR A 160 -7.40 -9.41 -5.54
CA THR A 160 -6.94 -9.20 -6.92
C THR A 160 -8.06 -9.36 -7.94
N ALA A 161 -9.11 -10.13 -7.62
CA ALA A 161 -10.33 -10.25 -8.42
C ALA A 161 -11.29 -9.05 -8.23
N GLY A 162 -11.13 -8.30 -7.13
CA GLY A 162 -12.05 -7.26 -6.71
C GLY A 162 -13.27 -7.81 -5.95
N MET A 163 -13.84 -6.96 -5.11
CA MET A 163 -14.97 -7.22 -4.22
C MET A 163 -16.22 -6.54 -4.75
N THR A 164 -17.35 -7.27 -4.75
CA THR A 164 -18.67 -6.64 -4.82
C THR A 164 -18.99 -5.89 -3.53
N ALA A 165 -20.04 -5.07 -3.53
CA ALA A 165 -20.48 -4.38 -2.32
C ALA A 165 -20.91 -5.35 -1.20
N GLU A 166 -21.53 -6.48 -1.56
CA GLU A 166 -21.93 -7.51 -0.60
C GLU A 166 -20.70 -8.22 -0.02
N GLN A 167 -19.74 -8.62 -0.86
CA GLN A 167 -18.49 -9.24 -0.41
C GLN A 167 -17.72 -8.31 0.51
N LEU A 168 -17.55 -7.05 0.12
CA LEU A 168 -16.89 -6.03 0.94
C LEU A 168 -17.53 -5.94 2.34
N THR A 169 -18.86 -5.87 2.40
CA THR A 169 -19.58 -5.76 3.68
C THR A 169 -19.37 -7.01 4.54
N ALA A 170 -19.49 -8.20 3.95
CA ALA A 170 -19.30 -9.46 4.65
C ALA A 170 -17.86 -9.63 5.15
N TRP A 171 -16.88 -9.31 4.32
CA TRP A 171 -15.47 -9.50 4.61
C TRP A 171 -14.95 -8.48 5.64
N VAL A 172 -15.37 -7.21 5.55
CA VAL A 172 -15.10 -6.21 6.61
C VAL A 172 -15.68 -6.65 7.95
N GLY A 173 -16.87 -7.27 7.97
CA GLY A 173 -17.46 -7.81 9.19
C GLY A 173 -16.74 -9.03 9.76
N SER A 174 -15.90 -9.71 8.98
CA SER A 174 -15.14 -10.89 9.42
C SER A 174 -13.84 -10.55 10.14
N LEU A 175 -13.33 -9.32 9.97
CA LEU A 175 -12.17 -8.79 10.68
C LEU A 175 -12.63 -8.01 11.92
N ALA A 176 -12.46 -8.63 13.09
CA ALA A 176 -12.66 -8.03 14.41
C ALA A 176 -11.31 -7.85 15.14
#